data_AF-A0AAD8AS60-F1
#
_entry.id   AF-A0AAD8AS60-F1
#
_cell.length_a   1.000
_cell.length_b   1.000
_cell.length_c   1.000
_cell.angle_alpha   90.00
_cell.angle_beta   90.00
_cell.angle_gamma   90.00
#
_symmetry.space_group_name_H-M   'P 1'
#
loop_
_entity.id
_entity.type
_entity.pdbx_description
1 polymer ?
#
loop_
_entity_poly.entity_id
_entity_poly.type
_entity_poly.pdbx_seq_one_letter_code
_entity_poly.pdbx_strand_id
1 'polypeptide(L)'
;SEDIVNGSLKLILGLIWHLILRYQIGKTKVPPKKLMLAWLQAVIPENHISNFTSDWNDGIALHALIDYCQPGLAPNWRQLTRSDKLHNCKEAMSIAQRELNIPMVVRPEDFCSPHLDELSGMTYLSYYMMVDSPGYLATRREIRALLQQGTIDNFQTDWNDGHLLCNLVKSVGGDVPGWPQLTHDHVTNLQTGIDAAKRLGIEPIFSAKEMADPEVEHLGIMAYAAHFRHHKPVKIVKNKATMIGDFNNIYVKQEKHFYINAEHGTSQDAIRPEVIGPDSIVPVRTKWSGNRCDCYFTPTETGQHKLNVYCDNENIPGCPVTFKVHADRSKVKFNHLDRAVVGLNSELKVDTSAAGQGDVRIEAISPSGHAMNLPVMYKGGVHSANFTPNEVGDWRINMVYDGEHIQGSPYTVKVFDPSLVRISNLSGGKVGHQLAFHADSREAGEGEVTCQVLYGGIKVPCHMKKDDYGKYTVDFTPQGPGTYIVHAYMNDIEVRGSPYKVDIIDTSRVTVTGEGLSLVPVNTPAVFTIHTNGAGGGNVDVDISAPSGKKVEHKIRKVGDQIYHVDYTLEEPGRFASQCHKNNRTITDHLHSV
;
A
#
# COMPACT_ATOMS: atom_id res chain seq x y z
N SER A 1 -9.79 -75.40 38.74
CA SER A 1 -10.50 -74.85 39.90
C SER A 1 -11.91 -75.39 39.85
N GLU A 2 -12.43 -75.91 40.98
CA GLU A 2 -13.77 -76.48 41.09
C GLU A 2 -14.88 -75.51 40.65
N ASP A 3 -14.62 -74.20 40.69
CA ASP A 3 -15.59 -73.16 40.32
C ASP A 3 -15.93 -73.12 38.82
N ILE A 4 -15.03 -73.61 37.95
CA ILE A 4 -15.27 -73.74 36.50
C ILE A 4 -16.14 -74.96 36.21
N VAL A 5 -15.96 -76.04 36.97
CA VAL A 5 -16.77 -77.27 36.89
C VAL A 5 -18.19 -77.02 37.43
N ASN A 6 -18.33 -76.10 38.39
CA ASN A 6 -19.60 -75.71 39.01
C ASN A 6 -20.39 -74.63 38.23
N GLY A 7 -19.97 -74.25 37.01
CA GLY A 7 -20.77 -73.39 36.13
C GLY A 7 -20.92 -71.94 36.58
N SER A 8 -19.96 -71.39 37.33
CA SER A 8 -19.99 -69.98 37.75
C SER A 8 -19.84 -69.05 36.53
N LEU A 9 -20.97 -68.56 36.03
CA LEU A 9 -21.06 -67.73 34.82
C LEU A 9 -20.11 -66.53 34.87
N LYS A 10 -19.96 -65.91 36.04
CA LYS A 10 -19.09 -64.74 36.24
C LYS A 10 -17.60 -65.08 36.11
N LEU A 11 -17.16 -66.23 36.63
CA LEU A 11 -15.77 -66.68 36.51
C LEU A 11 -15.48 -67.18 35.09
N ILE A 12 -16.43 -67.86 34.46
CA ILE A 12 -16.30 -68.32 33.07
C ILE A 12 -16.25 -67.12 32.11
N LEU A 13 -17.13 -66.12 32.26
CA LEU A 13 -17.10 -64.87 31.50
C LEU A 13 -15.83 -64.07 31.76
N GLY A 14 -15.36 -63.99 33.01
CA GLY A 14 -14.10 -63.33 33.35
C GLY A 14 -12.87 -64.00 32.73
N LEU A 15 -12.87 -65.33 32.62
CA LEU A 15 -11.78 -66.12 32.06
C LEU A 15 -11.81 -66.13 30.52
N ILE A 16 -13.00 -66.20 29.92
CA ILE A 16 -13.22 -65.95 28.48
C ILE A 16 -12.75 -64.54 28.14
N TRP A 17 -13.16 -63.53 28.90
CA TRP A 17 -12.72 -62.15 28.70
C TRP A 17 -11.20 -62.00 28.83
N HIS A 18 -10.56 -62.66 29.80
CA HIS A 18 -9.09 -62.66 29.89
C HIS A 18 -8.42 -63.34 28.69
N LEU A 19 -9.02 -64.39 28.12
CA LEU A 19 -8.52 -65.03 26.90
C LEU A 19 -8.73 -64.14 25.67
N ILE A 20 -9.87 -63.46 25.55
CA ILE A 20 -10.14 -62.45 24.52
C ILE A 20 -9.11 -61.30 24.64
N LEU A 21 -8.92 -60.77 25.85
CA LEU A 21 -8.01 -59.66 26.11
C LEU A 21 -6.54 -60.04 25.86
N ARG A 22 -6.17 -61.31 26.07
CA ARG A 22 -4.80 -61.81 25.89
C ARG A 22 -4.50 -62.33 24.49
N TYR A 23 -5.47 -62.91 23.79
CA TYR A 23 -5.28 -63.59 22.50
C TYR A 23 -6.06 -62.97 21.33
N GLN A 24 -7.02 -62.08 21.58
CA GLN A 24 -7.85 -61.46 20.53
C GLN A 24 -7.73 -59.93 20.43
N ILE A 25 -7.27 -59.21 21.48
CA ILE A 25 -7.22 -57.72 21.48
C ILE A 25 -5.79 -57.14 21.70
N GLY A 26 -4.75 -57.98 21.67
CA GLY A 26 -3.35 -57.52 21.65
C GLY A 26 -2.88 -56.70 22.87
N LYS A 27 -1.58 -56.36 22.92
CA LYS A 27 -0.98 -55.56 24.00
C LYS A 27 -0.90 -54.08 23.61
N THR A 28 -2.01 -53.36 23.63
CA THR A 28 -1.99 -51.89 23.42
C THR A 28 -2.03 -51.13 24.74
N LYS A 29 -1.57 -49.87 24.70
CA LYS A 29 -1.73 -48.92 25.82
C LYS A 29 -3.16 -48.39 25.93
N VAL A 30 -3.96 -48.52 24.87
CA VAL A 30 -5.33 -48.04 24.81
C VAL A 30 -6.28 -49.15 25.25
N PRO A 31 -7.18 -48.93 26.23
CA PRO A 31 -8.08 -49.98 26.68
C PRO A 31 -8.96 -50.52 25.53
N PRO A 32 -9.13 -51.85 25.40
CA PRO A 32 -9.99 -52.49 24.38
C PRO A 32 -11.37 -51.84 24.22
N LYS A 33 -11.99 -51.52 25.36
CA LYS A 33 -13.27 -50.80 25.46
C LYS A 33 -13.29 -49.51 24.63
N LYS A 34 -12.22 -48.73 24.71
CA LYS A 34 -12.11 -47.44 24.02
C LYS A 34 -11.96 -47.64 22.51
N LEU A 35 -11.22 -48.66 22.07
CA LEU A 35 -11.06 -48.99 20.65
C LEU A 35 -12.37 -49.49 20.04
N MET A 36 -13.09 -50.37 20.75
CA MET A 36 -14.41 -50.85 20.34
C MET A 36 -15.41 -49.70 20.21
N LEU A 37 -15.47 -48.78 21.19
CA LEU A 37 -16.34 -47.60 21.11
C LEU A 37 -15.96 -46.70 19.94
N ALA A 38 -14.66 -46.43 19.73
CA ALA A 38 -14.21 -45.59 18.64
C ALA A 38 -14.63 -46.15 17.27
N TRP A 39 -14.49 -47.46 17.05
CA TRP A 39 -14.95 -48.08 15.81
C TRP A 39 -16.47 -48.00 15.66
N LEU A 40 -17.23 -48.37 16.70
CA LEU A 40 -18.70 -48.33 16.68
C LEU A 40 -19.21 -46.90 16.37
N GLN A 41 -18.64 -45.89 17.01
CA GLN A 41 -18.97 -44.50 16.77
C GLN A 41 -18.64 -44.05 15.34
N ALA A 42 -17.58 -44.58 14.74
CA ALA A 42 -17.23 -44.30 13.35
C ALA A 42 -18.16 -44.99 12.33
N VAL A 43 -18.65 -46.21 12.62
CA VAL A 43 -19.42 -46.99 11.65
C VAL A 43 -20.94 -46.79 11.74
N ILE A 44 -21.46 -46.47 12.94
CA ILE A 44 -22.88 -46.18 13.20
C ILE A 44 -23.05 -44.86 13.99
N PRO A 45 -22.58 -43.72 13.46
CA PRO A 45 -22.56 -42.45 14.19
C PRO A 45 -23.95 -41.93 14.60
N GLU A 46 -24.99 -42.25 13.83
CA GLU A 46 -26.38 -41.84 14.08
C GLU A 46 -26.97 -42.46 15.37
N ASN A 47 -26.40 -43.56 15.85
CA ASN A 47 -26.87 -44.25 17.05
C ASN A 47 -26.26 -43.70 18.35
N HIS A 48 -25.27 -42.80 18.25
CA HIS A 48 -24.64 -42.12 19.39
C HIS A 48 -24.15 -43.07 20.51
N ILE A 49 -23.54 -44.19 20.12
CA ILE A 49 -23.07 -45.22 21.07
C ILE A 49 -22.02 -44.66 22.03
N SER A 50 -22.27 -44.81 23.32
CA SER A 50 -21.45 -44.34 24.43
C SER A 50 -21.08 -45.44 25.43
N ASN A 51 -21.82 -46.55 25.45
CA ASN A 51 -21.61 -47.70 26.34
C ASN A 51 -21.94 -49.04 25.65
N PHE A 52 -21.65 -50.16 26.34
CA PHE A 52 -21.95 -51.53 25.89
C PHE A 52 -23.14 -52.14 26.65
N THR A 53 -23.96 -51.30 27.26
CA THR A 53 -25.10 -51.73 28.09
C THR A 53 -26.39 -51.14 27.54
N SER A 54 -26.84 -49.99 28.06
CA SER A 54 -28.14 -49.41 27.77
C SER A 54 -28.35 -48.99 26.31
N ASP A 55 -27.30 -48.56 25.63
CA ASP A 55 -27.41 -48.03 24.25
C ASP A 55 -27.81 -49.11 23.22
N TRP A 56 -27.68 -50.38 23.61
CA TRP A 56 -27.96 -51.55 22.78
C TRP A 56 -29.32 -52.19 23.08
N ASN A 57 -29.96 -51.81 24.20
CA ASN A 57 -31.12 -52.52 24.73
C ASN A 57 -32.38 -52.41 23.85
N ASP A 58 -32.50 -51.39 23.00
CA ASP A 58 -33.65 -51.25 22.10
C ASP A 58 -33.49 -51.99 20.77
N GLY A 59 -32.33 -52.61 20.53
CA GLY A 59 -32.02 -53.40 19.34
C GLY A 59 -31.78 -52.58 18.07
N ILE A 60 -31.98 -51.26 18.09
CA ILE A 60 -31.84 -50.41 16.88
C ILE A 60 -30.38 -50.29 16.47
N ALA A 61 -29.48 -50.05 17.44
CA ALA A 61 -28.04 -50.01 17.21
C ALA A 61 -27.51 -51.34 16.64
N LEU A 62 -28.07 -52.46 17.07
CA LEU A 62 -27.66 -53.78 16.58
C LEU A 62 -28.08 -53.99 15.11
N HIS A 63 -29.30 -53.58 14.73
CA HIS A 63 -29.72 -53.58 13.33
C HIS A 63 -28.86 -52.65 12.47
N ALA A 64 -28.55 -51.45 12.96
CA ALA A 64 -27.67 -50.51 12.25
C ALA A 64 -26.28 -51.13 12.01
N LEU A 65 -25.72 -51.83 13.00
CA LEU A 65 -24.44 -52.52 12.89
C LEU A 65 -24.49 -53.69 11.88
N ILE A 66 -25.56 -54.47 11.88
CA ILE A 66 -25.77 -55.57 10.93
C ILE A 66 -25.85 -55.03 9.50
N ASP A 67 -26.63 -53.96 9.29
CA ASP A 67 -26.77 -53.32 7.98
C ASP A 67 -25.45 -52.67 7.53
N TYR A 68 -24.65 -52.13 8.45
CA TYR A 68 -23.29 -51.69 8.13
C TYR A 68 -22.40 -52.85 7.65
N CYS A 69 -22.42 -53.97 8.36
CA CYS A 69 -21.61 -55.14 8.00
C CYS A 69 -21.96 -55.64 6.58
N GLN A 70 -23.25 -55.78 6.31
CA GLN A 70 -23.77 -56.18 5.01
C GLN A 70 -25.01 -55.36 4.66
N PRO A 71 -24.86 -54.30 3.84
CA PRO A 71 -25.95 -53.42 3.45
C PRO A 71 -27.12 -54.19 2.84
N GLY A 72 -28.32 -53.93 3.34
CA GLY A 72 -29.55 -54.59 2.89
C GLY A 72 -30.05 -55.71 3.80
N LEU A 73 -29.30 -56.11 4.83
CA LEU A 73 -29.78 -57.08 5.84
C LEU A 73 -30.78 -56.46 6.83
N ALA A 74 -30.64 -55.16 7.13
CA ALA A 74 -31.57 -54.46 8.02
C ALA A 74 -31.84 -53.02 7.54
N PRO A 75 -32.30 -52.81 6.30
CA PRO A 75 -32.33 -51.49 5.66
C PRO A 75 -33.29 -50.49 6.33
N ASN A 76 -34.28 -50.99 7.06
CA ASN A 76 -35.32 -50.19 7.73
C ASN A 76 -35.06 -49.96 9.22
N TRP A 77 -33.83 -50.18 9.70
CA TRP A 77 -33.50 -50.07 11.12
C TRP A 77 -33.88 -48.71 11.75
N ARG A 78 -33.87 -47.63 10.95
CA ARG A 78 -34.29 -46.27 11.38
C ARG A 78 -35.78 -46.14 11.70
N GLN A 79 -36.60 -47.06 11.21
CA GLN A 79 -38.07 -47.05 11.37
C GLN A 79 -38.54 -47.92 12.54
N LEU A 80 -37.62 -48.60 13.22
CA LEU A 80 -37.95 -49.49 14.33
C LEU A 80 -38.43 -48.70 15.56
N THR A 81 -39.40 -49.29 16.26
CA THR A 81 -39.97 -48.68 17.48
C THR A 81 -39.09 -49.02 18.69
N ARG A 82 -38.58 -48.01 19.40
CA ARG A 82 -37.71 -48.18 20.58
C ARG A 82 -38.33 -48.94 21.76
N SER A 83 -39.67 -48.97 21.85
CA SER A 83 -40.37 -49.70 22.91
C SER A 83 -40.38 -51.20 22.67
N ASP A 84 -40.20 -51.67 21.43
CA ASP A 84 -40.25 -53.09 21.07
C ASP A 84 -38.89 -53.78 21.22
N LYS A 85 -38.28 -53.59 22.38
CA LYS A 85 -36.89 -53.95 22.68
C LYS A 85 -36.57 -55.42 22.40
N LEU A 86 -37.39 -56.32 22.95
CA LEU A 86 -37.16 -57.76 22.86
C LEU A 86 -37.31 -58.26 21.43
N HIS A 87 -38.34 -57.82 20.70
CA HIS A 87 -38.53 -58.20 19.30
C HIS A 87 -37.35 -57.70 18.46
N ASN A 88 -36.97 -56.42 18.60
CA ASN A 88 -35.85 -55.84 17.88
C ASN A 88 -34.55 -56.61 18.15
N CYS A 89 -34.20 -56.87 19.41
CA CYS A 89 -32.99 -57.63 19.74
C CYS A 89 -33.05 -59.07 19.21
N LYS A 90 -34.19 -59.74 19.31
CA LYS A 90 -34.36 -61.13 18.84
C LYS A 90 -34.20 -61.24 17.33
N GLU A 91 -34.84 -60.36 16.57
CA GLU A 91 -34.72 -60.32 15.11
C GLU A 91 -33.29 -60.00 14.68
N ALA A 92 -32.68 -58.94 15.22
CA ALA A 92 -31.30 -58.57 14.91
C ALA A 92 -30.32 -59.72 15.19
N MET A 93 -30.39 -60.33 16.38
CA MET A 93 -29.49 -61.42 16.75
C MET A 93 -29.72 -62.68 15.89
N SER A 94 -30.95 -62.95 15.44
CA SER A 94 -31.26 -64.03 14.52
C SER A 94 -30.68 -63.78 13.12
N ILE A 95 -30.81 -62.55 12.59
CA ILE A 95 -30.21 -62.14 11.32
C ILE A 95 -28.68 -62.26 11.41
N ALA A 96 -28.08 -61.75 12.48
CA ALA A 96 -26.63 -61.82 12.68
C ALA A 96 -26.11 -63.27 12.74
N GLN A 97 -26.85 -64.17 13.39
CA GLN A 97 -26.47 -65.58 13.44
C GLN A 97 -26.57 -66.23 12.06
N ARG A 98 -27.67 -66.02 11.34
CA ARG A 98 -27.97 -66.69 10.06
C ARG A 98 -27.13 -66.17 8.91
N GLU A 99 -26.99 -64.85 8.80
CA GLU A 99 -26.40 -64.18 7.64
C GLU A 99 -24.94 -63.79 7.85
N LEU A 100 -24.55 -63.46 9.10
CA LEU A 100 -23.23 -62.96 9.45
C LEU A 100 -22.39 -63.97 10.27
N ASN A 101 -22.96 -65.14 10.57
CA ASN A 101 -22.33 -66.20 11.37
C ASN A 101 -21.87 -65.73 12.77
N ILE A 102 -22.62 -64.82 13.39
CA ILE A 102 -22.34 -64.32 14.75
C ILE A 102 -23.03 -65.24 15.78
N PRO A 103 -22.29 -65.88 16.71
CA PRO A 103 -22.88 -66.80 17.68
C PRO A 103 -23.73 -66.07 18.73
N MET A 104 -24.87 -66.65 19.10
CA MET A 104 -25.72 -66.16 20.20
C MET A 104 -25.12 -66.52 21.57
N VAL A 105 -24.04 -65.82 21.96
CA VAL A 105 -23.38 -66.00 23.28
C VAL A 105 -24.09 -65.29 24.43
N VAL A 106 -25.02 -64.38 24.11
CA VAL A 106 -25.95 -63.72 25.05
C VAL A 106 -27.36 -63.95 24.51
N ARG A 107 -28.34 -64.20 25.39
CA ARG A 107 -29.74 -64.37 24.96
C ARG A 107 -30.37 -63.01 24.65
N PRO A 108 -31.30 -62.90 23.69
CA PRO A 108 -31.96 -61.64 23.37
C PRO A 108 -32.62 -60.97 24.57
N GLU A 109 -33.22 -61.76 25.48
CA GLU A 109 -33.85 -61.28 26.70
C GLU A 109 -32.84 -60.61 27.67
N ASP A 110 -31.62 -61.14 27.72
CA ASP A 110 -30.55 -60.59 28.55
C ASP A 110 -29.90 -59.37 27.87
N PHE A 111 -29.79 -59.38 26.54
CA PHE A 111 -29.20 -58.29 25.77
C PHE A 111 -30.08 -57.03 25.74
N CYS A 112 -31.41 -57.21 25.73
CA CYS A 112 -32.36 -56.08 25.83
C CYS A 112 -32.59 -55.59 27.27
N SER A 113 -32.00 -56.26 28.26
CA SER A 113 -32.20 -55.95 29.68
C SER A 113 -31.53 -54.64 30.08
N PRO A 114 -32.20 -53.77 30.87
CA PRO A 114 -31.56 -52.59 31.46
C PRO A 114 -30.40 -52.95 32.42
N HIS A 115 -30.25 -54.23 32.76
CA HIS A 115 -29.18 -54.76 33.60
C HIS A 115 -28.14 -55.58 32.81
N LEU A 116 -28.05 -55.38 31.48
CA LEU A 116 -27.00 -56.00 30.67
C LEU A 116 -25.62 -55.70 31.26
N ASP A 117 -24.89 -56.76 31.59
CA ASP A 117 -23.51 -56.66 32.05
C ASP A 117 -22.59 -56.19 30.90
N GLU A 118 -21.72 -55.22 31.19
CA GLU A 118 -20.86 -54.59 30.19
C GLU A 118 -19.93 -55.59 29.50
N LEU A 119 -19.37 -56.55 30.24
CA LEU A 119 -18.49 -57.57 29.65
C LEU A 119 -19.27 -58.50 28.72
N SER A 120 -20.52 -58.81 29.06
CA SER A 120 -21.41 -59.62 28.22
C SER A 120 -21.74 -58.90 26.91
N GLY A 121 -22.09 -57.60 26.99
CA GLY A 121 -22.31 -56.76 25.80
C GLY A 121 -21.07 -56.64 24.92
N MET A 122 -19.91 -56.34 25.53
CA MET A 122 -18.62 -56.30 24.82
C MET A 122 -18.25 -57.64 24.18
N THR A 123 -18.51 -58.76 24.87
CA THR A 123 -18.21 -60.11 24.35
C THR A 123 -19.05 -60.44 23.11
N TYR A 124 -20.34 -60.08 23.10
CA TYR A 124 -21.16 -60.28 21.91
C TYR A 124 -20.73 -59.37 20.75
N LEU A 125 -20.47 -58.10 21.03
CA LEU A 125 -20.13 -57.11 20.00
C LEU A 125 -18.72 -57.29 19.42
N SER A 126 -17.78 -57.91 20.14
CA SER A 126 -16.44 -58.17 19.63
C SER A 126 -16.44 -59.11 18.41
N TYR A 127 -17.43 -59.99 18.26
CA TYR A 127 -17.58 -60.85 17.09
C TYR A 127 -17.76 -60.08 15.77
N TYR A 128 -18.14 -58.81 15.81
CA TYR A 128 -18.24 -57.94 14.65
C TYR A 128 -16.93 -57.23 14.31
N MET A 129 -15.91 -57.31 15.18
CA MET A 129 -14.73 -56.44 15.14
C MET A 129 -13.40 -57.19 15.00
N MET A 130 -13.41 -58.51 15.23
CA MET A 130 -12.21 -59.34 15.11
C MET A 130 -11.69 -59.41 13.66
N VAL A 131 -10.44 -59.84 13.48
CA VAL A 131 -9.90 -60.12 12.14
C VAL A 131 -10.82 -61.08 11.40
N ASP A 132 -11.09 -60.78 10.13
CA ASP A 132 -12.01 -61.51 9.23
C ASP A 132 -13.48 -61.57 9.69
N SER A 133 -13.85 -60.80 10.71
CA SER A 133 -15.27 -60.62 11.09
C SER A 133 -16.05 -59.80 10.06
N PRO A 134 -17.40 -59.85 10.10
CA PRO A 134 -18.24 -59.06 9.19
C PRO A 134 -17.94 -57.56 9.21
N GLY A 135 -17.72 -56.95 10.37
CA GLY A 135 -17.40 -55.52 10.46
C GLY A 135 -15.98 -55.19 10.00
N TYR A 136 -15.02 -56.10 10.20
CA TYR A 136 -13.67 -56.00 9.64
C TYR A 136 -13.70 -55.98 8.11
N LEU A 137 -14.40 -56.95 7.51
CA LEU A 137 -14.55 -57.05 6.05
C LEU A 137 -15.33 -55.87 5.46
N ALA A 138 -16.38 -55.42 6.16
CA ALA A 138 -17.14 -54.23 5.78
C ALA A 138 -16.28 -52.97 5.78
N THR A 139 -15.49 -52.74 6.85
CA THR A 139 -14.59 -51.59 6.92
C THR A 139 -13.57 -51.64 5.80
N ARG A 140 -12.96 -52.81 5.53
CA ARG A 140 -12.02 -52.99 4.42
C ARG A 140 -12.65 -52.70 3.05
N ARG A 141 -13.90 -53.13 2.83
CA ARG A 141 -14.67 -52.85 1.60
C ARG A 141 -14.86 -51.34 1.40
N GLU A 142 -15.25 -50.62 2.45
CA GLU A 142 -15.42 -49.16 2.39
C GLU A 142 -14.11 -48.44 2.06
N ILE A 143 -12.99 -48.82 2.71
CA ILE A 143 -11.68 -48.21 2.42
C ILE A 143 -11.22 -48.50 1.00
N ARG A 144 -11.39 -49.74 0.51
CA ARG A 144 -11.06 -50.08 -0.88
C ARG A 144 -11.85 -49.25 -1.89
N ALA A 145 -13.09 -48.89 -1.59
CA ALA A 145 -13.90 -48.04 -2.47
C ALA A 145 -13.40 -46.59 -2.53
N LEU A 146 -12.63 -46.14 -1.53
CA LEU A 146 -12.02 -44.81 -1.52
C LEU A 146 -10.70 -44.77 -2.29
N LEU A 147 -9.88 -45.81 -2.19
CA LEU A 147 -8.54 -45.88 -2.78
C LEU A 147 -8.57 -45.75 -4.31
N GLN A 148 -7.80 -44.81 -4.85
CA GLN A 148 -7.62 -44.68 -6.31
C GLN A 148 -6.57 -45.64 -6.89
N GLN A 149 -5.63 -46.09 -6.06
CA GLN A 149 -4.54 -47.00 -6.41
C GLN A 149 -4.16 -47.85 -5.21
N GLY A 150 -3.53 -49.01 -5.44
CA GLY A 150 -3.18 -49.95 -4.37
C GLY A 150 -4.40 -50.67 -3.77
N THR A 151 -4.13 -51.60 -2.86
CA THR A 151 -5.15 -52.38 -2.16
C THR A 151 -4.83 -52.41 -0.68
N ILE A 152 -5.86 -52.65 0.13
CA ILE A 152 -5.71 -53.00 1.54
C ILE A 152 -6.21 -54.41 1.73
N ASP A 153 -5.39 -55.29 2.28
CA ASP A 153 -5.70 -56.67 2.62
C ASP A 153 -5.90 -56.84 4.12
N ASN A 154 -5.19 -56.07 4.95
CA ASN A 154 -5.35 -56.10 6.40
C ASN A 154 -5.12 -54.75 7.11
N PHE A 155 -5.61 -54.62 8.34
CA PHE A 155 -5.47 -53.41 9.16
C PHE A 155 -4.27 -53.44 10.13
N GLN A 156 -3.41 -54.46 10.05
CA GLN A 156 -2.27 -54.63 10.95
C GLN A 156 -0.97 -54.18 10.27
N THR A 157 -0.64 -54.71 9.09
CA THR A 157 0.66 -54.50 8.44
C THR A 157 0.65 -53.52 7.27
N ASP A 158 -0.43 -53.46 6.48
CA ASP A 158 -0.46 -52.69 5.21
C ASP A 158 -0.32 -51.18 5.40
N TRP A 159 -0.48 -50.69 6.63
CA TRP A 159 -0.39 -49.27 6.97
C TRP A 159 0.97 -48.89 7.57
N ASN A 160 1.79 -49.87 7.99
CA ASN A 160 2.95 -49.59 8.85
C ASN A 160 4.01 -48.71 8.21
N ASP A 161 4.12 -48.70 6.88
CA ASP A 161 5.10 -47.90 6.14
C ASP A 161 4.60 -46.49 5.78
N GLY A 162 3.34 -46.19 6.08
CA GLY A 162 2.67 -44.93 5.81
C GLY A 162 2.17 -44.73 4.37
N HIS A 163 2.51 -45.59 3.41
CA HIS A 163 2.10 -45.42 2.01
C HIS A 163 0.59 -45.53 1.85
N LEU A 164 -0.02 -46.54 2.47
CA LEU A 164 -1.47 -46.74 2.38
C LEU A 164 -2.24 -45.58 3.02
N LEU A 165 -1.78 -45.08 4.19
CA LEU A 165 -2.40 -43.91 4.84
C LEU A 165 -2.31 -42.67 3.95
N CYS A 166 -1.12 -42.34 3.46
CA CYS A 166 -0.90 -41.19 2.59
C CYS A 166 -1.75 -41.28 1.31
N ASN A 167 -1.79 -42.46 0.70
CA ASN A 167 -2.61 -42.73 -0.47
C ASN A 167 -4.11 -42.56 -0.19
N LEU A 168 -4.59 -43.05 0.95
CA LEU A 168 -5.97 -42.89 1.34
C LEU A 168 -6.33 -41.41 1.54
N VAL A 169 -5.47 -40.65 2.25
CA VAL A 169 -5.64 -39.20 2.44
C VAL A 169 -5.70 -38.48 1.09
N LYS A 170 -4.79 -38.78 0.17
CA LYS A 170 -4.83 -38.24 -1.20
C LYS A 170 -6.10 -38.62 -1.94
N SER A 171 -6.55 -39.87 -1.80
CA SER A 171 -7.73 -40.40 -2.47
C SER A 171 -9.04 -39.75 -1.99
N VAL A 172 -9.04 -39.11 -0.82
CA VAL A 172 -10.19 -38.32 -0.31
C VAL A 172 -9.99 -36.81 -0.42
N GLY A 173 -8.99 -36.35 -1.19
CA GLY A 173 -8.74 -34.94 -1.46
C GLY A 173 -7.81 -34.22 -0.48
N GLY A 174 -7.19 -34.95 0.46
CA GLY A 174 -6.16 -34.39 1.33
C GLY A 174 -4.88 -34.05 0.59
N ASP A 175 -4.14 -33.08 1.12
CA ASP A 175 -2.80 -32.76 0.67
C ASP A 175 -1.76 -33.49 1.52
N VAL A 176 -0.84 -34.23 0.88
CA VAL A 176 0.20 -35.01 1.55
C VAL A 176 1.55 -34.55 1.01
N PRO A 177 2.36 -33.84 1.82
CA PRO A 177 3.70 -33.42 1.43
C PRO A 177 4.58 -34.60 0.98
N GLY A 178 5.33 -34.43 -0.10
CA GLY A 178 6.25 -35.46 -0.62
C GLY A 178 5.59 -36.60 -1.38
N TRP A 179 4.26 -36.71 -1.44
CA TRP A 179 3.58 -37.74 -2.22
C TRP A 179 3.79 -37.59 -3.74
N PRO A 180 4.02 -38.67 -4.51
CA PRO A 180 4.05 -40.09 -4.11
C PRO A 180 5.41 -40.61 -3.65
N GLN A 181 6.45 -39.77 -3.61
CA GLN A 181 7.83 -40.14 -3.31
C GLN A 181 8.09 -40.03 -1.80
N LEU A 182 7.50 -40.94 -1.04
CA LEU A 182 7.72 -41.02 0.40
C LEU A 182 9.12 -41.54 0.74
N THR A 183 9.52 -41.32 1.98
CA THR A 183 10.85 -41.69 2.47
C THR A 183 10.92 -43.18 2.83
N HIS A 184 12.12 -43.69 3.12
CA HIS A 184 12.27 -45.02 3.73
C HIS A 184 11.93 -45.07 5.23
N ASP A 185 11.71 -43.92 5.87
CA ASP A 185 11.34 -43.86 7.28
C ASP A 185 9.82 -43.95 7.45
N HIS A 186 9.37 -45.13 7.87
CA HIS A 186 7.98 -45.49 8.07
C HIS A 186 7.26 -44.54 9.06
N VAL A 187 7.93 -44.15 10.15
CA VAL A 187 7.32 -43.31 11.19
C VAL A 187 7.11 -41.89 10.65
N THR A 188 8.06 -41.37 9.90
CA THR A 188 7.95 -40.05 9.25
C THR A 188 6.84 -40.04 8.20
N ASN A 189 6.73 -41.09 7.39
CA ASN A 189 5.65 -41.23 6.40
C ASN A 189 4.27 -41.27 7.07
N LEU A 190 4.13 -42.08 8.13
CA LEU A 190 2.91 -42.16 8.93
C LEU A 190 2.54 -40.83 9.56
N GLN A 191 3.52 -40.12 10.14
CA GLN A 191 3.30 -38.81 10.73
C GLN A 191 2.80 -37.81 9.68
N THR A 192 3.40 -37.83 8.48
CA THR A 192 2.97 -36.99 7.35
C THR A 192 1.52 -37.28 6.95
N GLY A 193 1.16 -38.56 6.86
CA GLY A 193 -0.21 -38.99 6.57
C GLY A 193 -1.20 -38.58 7.67
N ILE A 194 -0.83 -38.74 8.94
CA ILE A 194 -1.64 -38.34 10.10
C ILE A 194 -1.90 -36.83 10.09
N ASP A 195 -0.86 -36.01 9.89
CA ASP A 195 -1.00 -34.56 9.88
C ASP A 195 -1.84 -34.08 8.70
N ALA A 196 -1.72 -34.75 7.56
CA ALA A 196 -2.59 -34.52 6.41
C ALA A 196 -4.06 -34.91 6.69
N ALA A 197 -4.31 -36.04 7.35
CA ALA A 197 -5.65 -36.48 7.74
C ALA A 197 -6.29 -35.56 8.80
N LYS A 198 -5.51 -35.04 9.74
CA LYS A 198 -5.99 -34.05 10.73
C LYS A 198 -6.51 -32.77 10.08
N ARG A 199 -5.90 -32.32 8.99
CA ARG A 199 -6.40 -31.18 8.20
C ARG A 199 -7.77 -31.45 7.57
N LEU A 200 -8.16 -32.71 7.43
CA LEU A 200 -9.51 -33.14 7.02
C LEU A 200 -10.46 -33.36 8.21
N GLY A 201 -10.02 -33.05 9.44
CA GLY A 201 -10.79 -33.28 10.67
C GLY A 201 -10.79 -34.74 11.14
N ILE A 202 -9.87 -35.58 10.64
CA ILE A 202 -9.76 -36.98 11.03
C ILE A 202 -8.63 -37.14 12.06
N GLU A 203 -9.00 -37.32 13.33
CA GLU A 203 -8.05 -37.46 14.43
C GLU A 203 -7.53 -38.89 14.58
N PRO A 204 -6.21 -39.09 14.80
CA PRO A 204 -5.63 -40.42 14.97
C PRO A 204 -5.92 -41.02 16.34
N ILE A 205 -6.06 -42.34 16.39
CA ILE A 205 -6.20 -43.10 17.64
C ILE A 205 -4.84 -43.51 18.21
N PHE A 206 -3.90 -43.83 17.32
CA PHE A 206 -2.53 -44.22 17.64
C PHE A 206 -1.53 -43.16 17.14
N SER A 207 -0.39 -43.06 17.80
CA SER A 207 0.73 -42.29 17.29
C SER A 207 1.36 -42.95 16.06
N ALA A 208 2.08 -42.17 15.23
CA ALA A 208 2.81 -42.71 14.08
C ALA A 208 3.76 -43.86 14.47
N LYS A 209 4.37 -43.80 15.65
CA LYS A 209 5.25 -44.86 16.17
C LYS A 209 4.49 -46.14 16.49
N GLU A 210 3.28 -46.04 17.04
CA GLU A 210 2.43 -47.20 17.34
C GLU A 210 1.86 -47.80 16.04
N MET A 211 1.48 -46.96 15.07
CA MET A 211 1.01 -47.42 13.76
C MET A 211 2.09 -48.11 12.92
N ALA A 212 3.36 -47.81 13.16
CA ALA A 212 4.50 -48.42 12.47
C ALA A 212 4.85 -49.83 13.00
N ASP A 213 4.27 -50.24 14.13
CA ASP A 213 4.53 -51.55 14.74
C ASP A 213 3.81 -52.66 13.94
N PRO A 214 4.51 -53.70 13.43
CA PRO A 214 3.87 -54.83 12.77
C PRO A 214 2.90 -55.62 13.65
N GLU A 215 3.02 -55.50 14.97
CA GLU A 215 2.11 -56.10 15.96
C GLU A 215 1.04 -55.10 16.45
N VAL A 216 0.83 -53.99 15.72
CA VAL A 216 -0.22 -53.02 16.04
C VAL A 216 -1.59 -53.68 16.04
N GLU A 217 -2.41 -53.29 17.00
CA GLU A 217 -3.75 -53.83 17.13
C GLU A 217 -4.65 -53.29 16.01
N HIS A 218 -5.35 -54.20 15.33
CA HIS A 218 -6.08 -53.90 14.10
C HIS A 218 -7.33 -53.05 14.32
N LEU A 219 -8.03 -53.18 15.47
CA LEU A 219 -9.24 -52.43 15.78
C LEU A 219 -9.00 -50.93 15.88
N GLY A 220 -7.86 -50.50 16.44
CA GLY A 220 -7.52 -49.08 16.47
C GLY A 220 -7.22 -48.50 15.08
N ILE A 221 -6.53 -49.25 14.22
CA ILE A 221 -6.31 -48.86 12.81
C ILE A 221 -7.63 -48.88 12.05
N MET A 222 -8.47 -49.90 12.26
CA MET A 222 -9.78 -50.05 11.65
C MET A 222 -10.72 -48.91 12.05
N ALA A 223 -10.73 -48.51 13.33
CA ALA A 223 -11.50 -47.37 13.83
C ALA A 223 -11.03 -46.05 13.20
N TYR A 224 -9.71 -45.84 13.12
CA TYR A 224 -9.15 -44.65 12.47
C TYR A 224 -9.51 -44.60 10.98
N ALA A 225 -9.36 -45.72 10.27
CA ALA A 225 -9.69 -45.84 8.86
C ALA A 225 -11.19 -45.60 8.62
N ALA A 226 -12.08 -46.12 9.48
CA ALA A 226 -13.52 -45.97 9.34
C ALA A 226 -13.96 -44.51 9.23
N HIS A 227 -13.26 -43.54 9.83
CA HIS A 227 -13.59 -42.12 9.70
C HIS A 227 -13.42 -41.57 8.26
N PHE A 228 -12.59 -42.19 7.42
CA PHE A 228 -12.40 -41.75 6.03
C PHE A 228 -13.65 -41.98 5.17
N ARG A 229 -14.53 -42.93 5.53
CA ARG A 229 -15.74 -43.28 4.78
C ARG A 229 -16.73 -42.13 4.58
N HIS A 230 -16.63 -41.10 5.41
CA HIS A 230 -17.49 -39.91 5.31
C HIS A 230 -17.06 -38.95 4.20
N HIS A 231 -15.93 -39.21 3.55
CA HIS A 231 -15.42 -38.41 2.44
C HIS A 231 -15.72 -39.08 1.08
N LYS A 232 -15.80 -38.26 0.02
CA LYS A 232 -15.98 -38.75 -1.35
C LYS A 232 -14.61 -39.01 -2.00
N PRO A 233 -14.47 -40.06 -2.83
CA PRO A 233 -13.26 -40.28 -3.61
C PRO A 233 -12.96 -39.11 -4.55
N VAL A 234 -11.69 -38.69 -4.61
CA VAL A 234 -11.17 -37.65 -5.50
C VAL A 234 -10.14 -38.27 -6.43
N LYS A 235 -10.24 -37.96 -7.73
CA LYS A 235 -9.31 -38.45 -8.75
C LYS A 235 -7.91 -37.91 -8.48
N ILE A 236 -6.94 -38.80 -8.25
CA ILE A 236 -5.52 -38.43 -8.14
C ILE A 236 -4.99 -38.25 -9.57
N VAL A 237 -4.76 -37.00 -9.98
CA VAL A 237 -4.09 -36.70 -11.26
C VAL A 237 -2.61 -37.08 -11.10
N LYS A 238 -2.08 -37.92 -11.99
CA LYS A 238 -0.63 -38.20 -12.03
C LYS A 238 0.11 -36.91 -12.40
N ASN A 239 1.10 -36.53 -11.59
CA ASN A 239 1.86 -35.30 -11.78
C ASN A 239 2.87 -35.42 -12.94
N LYS A 240 2.38 -35.41 -14.17
CA LYS A 240 3.23 -35.45 -15.37
C LYS A 240 4.17 -34.24 -15.51
N ALA A 241 3.93 -33.17 -14.74
CA ALA A 241 4.79 -31.99 -14.70
C ALA A 241 4.68 -31.25 -13.36
N THR A 242 5.75 -30.53 -13.01
CA THR A 242 5.85 -29.66 -11.83
C THR A 242 6.38 -28.28 -12.25
N MET A 243 5.98 -27.21 -11.55
CA MET A 243 6.46 -25.85 -11.82
C MET A 243 7.23 -25.30 -10.61
N ILE A 244 8.32 -24.60 -10.88
CA ILE A 244 9.16 -23.94 -9.88
C ILE A 244 9.43 -22.50 -10.33
N GLY A 245 9.12 -21.53 -9.46
CA GLY A 245 9.33 -20.11 -9.69
C GLY A 245 9.04 -19.28 -8.44
N ASP A 246 9.60 -18.07 -8.39
CA ASP A 246 9.29 -17.08 -7.35
C ASP A 246 8.38 -15.99 -7.94
N PHE A 247 7.20 -15.84 -7.33
CA PHE A 247 6.17 -14.90 -7.77
C PHE A 247 5.93 -13.76 -6.77
N ASN A 248 6.89 -13.54 -5.87
CA ASN A 248 6.88 -12.39 -4.98
C ASN A 248 7.45 -11.13 -5.68
N ASN A 249 6.95 -9.95 -5.29
CA ASN A 249 7.46 -8.65 -5.71
C ASN A 249 7.69 -8.54 -7.24
N ILE A 250 6.64 -8.80 -8.01
CA ILE A 250 6.67 -8.66 -9.47
C ILE A 250 6.33 -7.22 -9.83
N TYR A 251 7.11 -6.62 -10.73
CA TYR A 251 6.89 -5.26 -11.21
C TYR A 251 6.60 -5.27 -12.70
N VAL A 252 5.80 -4.30 -13.17
CA VAL A 252 5.57 -4.10 -14.60
C VAL A 252 6.88 -3.88 -15.36
N LYS A 253 6.91 -4.30 -16.62
CA LYS A 253 8.05 -4.16 -17.56
C LYS A 253 9.35 -4.83 -17.13
N GLN A 254 9.34 -5.60 -16.04
CA GLN A 254 10.47 -6.44 -15.62
C GLN A 254 10.21 -7.88 -16.04
N GLU A 255 11.18 -8.51 -16.70
CA GLU A 255 11.08 -9.91 -17.08
C GLU A 255 11.18 -10.82 -15.85
N LYS A 256 10.30 -11.81 -15.77
CA LYS A 256 10.29 -12.85 -14.75
C LYS A 256 10.51 -14.21 -15.40
N HIS A 257 11.23 -15.06 -14.68
CA HIS A 257 11.61 -16.41 -15.10
C HIS A 257 11.07 -17.44 -14.11
N PHE A 258 10.55 -18.52 -14.65
CA PHE A 258 10.21 -19.74 -13.92
C PHE A 258 10.49 -20.94 -14.83
N TYR A 259 10.48 -22.16 -14.29
CA TYR A 259 10.66 -23.35 -15.11
C TYR A 259 9.68 -24.45 -14.74
N ILE A 260 9.38 -25.28 -15.74
CA ILE A 260 8.50 -26.44 -15.63
C ILE A 260 9.35 -27.68 -15.89
N ASN A 261 9.28 -28.66 -14.99
CA ASN A 261 9.91 -29.97 -15.18
C ASN A 261 8.83 -30.97 -15.54
N ALA A 262 8.86 -31.48 -16.77
CA ALA A 262 8.01 -32.56 -17.23
C ALA A 262 8.62 -33.93 -16.85
N GLU A 263 7.79 -34.93 -16.59
CA GLU A 263 8.25 -36.31 -16.44
C GLU A 263 8.76 -36.86 -17.79
N HIS A 264 9.65 -37.86 -17.73
CA HIS A 264 10.14 -38.55 -18.92
C HIS A 264 9.00 -39.15 -19.73
N GLY A 265 8.93 -38.81 -21.03
CA GLY A 265 7.90 -39.28 -21.94
C GLY A 265 6.67 -38.38 -22.06
N THR A 266 6.55 -37.32 -21.25
CA THR A 266 5.54 -36.28 -21.44
C THR A 266 5.88 -35.48 -22.70
N SER A 267 4.91 -35.35 -23.62
CA SER A 267 5.08 -34.53 -24.82
C SER A 267 5.25 -33.06 -24.46
N GLN A 268 6.18 -32.35 -25.12
CA GLN A 268 6.35 -30.91 -24.91
C GLN A 268 5.09 -30.13 -25.28
N ASP A 269 4.36 -30.57 -26.31
CA ASP A 269 3.10 -29.96 -26.77
C ASP A 269 1.96 -30.12 -25.75
N ALA A 270 2.09 -31.05 -24.80
CA ALA A 270 1.12 -31.22 -23.74
C ALA A 270 1.23 -30.12 -22.67
N ILE A 271 2.37 -29.42 -22.59
CA ILE A 271 2.65 -28.40 -21.58
C ILE A 271 2.34 -27.01 -22.13
N ARG A 272 1.42 -26.30 -21.47
CA ARG A 272 1.03 -24.93 -21.85
C ARG A 272 1.03 -24.01 -20.62
N PRO A 273 2.02 -23.13 -20.46
CA PRO A 273 1.95 -22.05 -19.49
C PRO A 273 1.11 -20.87 -20.03
N GLU A 274 0.31 -20.26 -19.17
CA GLU A 274 -0.53 -19.11 -19.51
C GLU A 274 -0.57 -18.13 -18.33
N VAL A 275 -0.18 -16.88 -18.56
CA VAL A 275 -0.28 -15.81 -17.57
C VAL A 275 -1.44 -14.89 -17.95
N ILE A 276 -2.41 -14.74 -17.06
CA ILE A 276 -3.61 -13.93 -17.25
C ILE A 276 -3.53 -12.73 -16.31
N GLY A 277 -3.50 -11.53 -16.87
CA GLY A 277 -3.59 -10.27 -16.15
C GLY A 277 -5.03 -9.78 -15.97
N PRO A 278 -5.23 -8.59 -15.37
CA PRO A 278 -6.54 -8.00 -15.17
C PRO A 278 -7.30 -7.75 -16.47
N ASP A 279 -6.62 -7.20 -17.48
CA ASP A 279 -7.27 -6.75 -18.71
C ASP A 279 -6.77 -7.51 -19.96
N SER A 280 -5.67 -8.28 -19.85
CA SER A 280 -5.09 -9.01 -20.98
C SER A 280 -4.36 -10.31 -20.60
N ILE A 281 -4.07 -11.13 -21.61
CA ILE A 281 -3.20 -12.30 -21.47
C ILE A 281 -1.75 -11.84 -21.69
N VAL A 282 -0.88 -12.16 -20.73
CA VAL A 282 0.56 -11.84 -20.80
C VAL A 282 1.28 -12.96 -21.57
N PRO A 283 1.97 -12.64 -22.69
CA PRO A 283 2.69 -13.65 -23.45
C PRO A 283 3.78 -14.34 -22.63
N VAL A 284 3.82 -15.67 -22.68
CA VAL A 284 4.87 -16.48 -22.06
C VAL A 284 5.77 -17.05 -23.16
N ARG A 285 7.06 -16.71 -23.12
CA ARG A 285 8.08 -17.29 -24.01
C ARG A 285 8.65 -18.54 -23.35
N THR A 286 8.76 -19.63 -24.10
CA THR A 286 9.26 -20.92 -23.59
C THR A 286 10.53 -21.36 -24.32
N LYS A 287 11.42 -22.05 -23.60
CA LYS A 287 12.63 -22.67 -24.15
C LYS A 287 12.86 -24.02 -23.50
N TRP A 288 12.95 -25.06 -24.31
CA TRP A 288 13.12 -26.44 -23.84
C TRP A 288 14.59 -26.86 -23.78
N SER A 289 14.94 -27.59 -22.72
CA SER A 289 16.21 -28.27 -22.51
C SER A 289 15.94 -29.67 -21.93
N GLY A 290 15.76 -30.66 -22.81
CA GLY A 290 15.30 -32.01 -22.42
C GLY A 290 13.87 -31.97 -21.87
N ASN A 291 13.69 -32.40 -20.62
CA ASN A 291 12.39 -32.39 -19.93
C ASN A 291 12.11 -31.08 -19.18
N ARG A 292 13.03 -30.12 -19.20
CA ARG A 292 12.87 -28.82 -18.55
C ARG A 292 12.45 -27.76 -19.56
N CYS A 293 11.40 -27.01 -19.24
CA CYS A 293 10.91 -25.86 -20.00
C CYS A 293 11.16 -24.58 -19.20
N ASP A 294 12.13 -23.77 -19.62
CA ASP A 294 12.35 -22.43 -19.08
C ASP A 294 11.33 -21.46 -19.68
N CYS A 295 10.63 -20.71 -18.82
CA CYS A 295 9.52 -19.86 -19.17
C CYS A 295 9.79 -18.42 -18.73
N TYR A 296 9.50 -17.45 -19.61
CA TYR A 296 9.74 -16.03 -19.39
C TYR A 296 8.49 -15.23 -19.71
N PHE A 297 8.12 -14.28 -18.84
CA PHE A 297 7.04 -13.34 -19.10
C PHE A 297 7.39 -11.93 -18.61
N THR A 298 6.79 -10.91 -19.20
CA THR A 298 6.97 -9.51 -18.82
C THR A 298 5.59 -8.87 -18.68
N PRO A 299 5.06 -8.69 -17.46
CA PRO A 299 3.74 -8.09 -17.27
C PRO A 299 3.79 -6.60 -17.62
N THR A 300 2.76 -6.09 -18.28
CA THR A 300 2.64 -4.67 -18.66
C THR A 300 1.61 -3.92 -17.83
N GLU A 301 0.78 -4.64 -17.10
CA GLU A 301 -0.33 -4.13 -16.29
C GLU A 301 -0.06 -4.39 -14.81
N THR A 302 -0.53 -3.50 -13.95
CA THR A 302 -0.50 -3.67 -12.49
C THR A 302 -1.76 -4.39 -12.02
N GLY A 303 -1.67 -5.15 -10.93
CA GLY A 303 -2.83 -5.80 -10.31
C GLY A 303 -2.69 -7.30 -10.14
N GLN A 304 -3.80 -7.97 -9.84
CA GLN A 304 -3.83 -9.43 -9.63
C GLN A 304 -3.68 -10.16 -10.96
N HIS A 305 -2.70 -11.06 -11.03
CA HIS A 305 -2.42 -11.92 -12.16
C HIS A 305 -2.54 -13.39 -11.73
N LYS A 306 -2.81 -14.27 -12.69
CA LYS A 306 -2.88 -15.72 -12.49
C LYS A 306 -1.99 -16.42 -13.51
N LEU A 307 -1.07 -17.25 -13.03
CA LEU A 307 -0.35 -18.22 -13.85
C LEU A 307 -1.06 -19.57 -13.80
N ASN A 308 -1.47 -20.06 -14.96
CA ASN A 308 -1.87 -21.46 -15.16
C ASN A 308 -0.74 -22.19 -15.86
N VAL A 309 -0.54 -23.45 -15.49
CA VAL A 309 0.31 -24.38 -16.24
C VAL A 309 -0.50 -25.63 -16.46
N TYR A 310 -0.77 -25.92 -17.74
CA TYR A 310 -1.52 -27.09 -18.15
C TYR A 310 -0.58 -28.22 -18.56
N CYS A 311 -0.98 -29.46 -18.28
CA CYS A 311 -0.47 -30.69 -18.87
C CYS A 311 -1.65 -31.51 -19.40
N ASP A 312 -1.65 -31.87 -20.68
CA ASP A 312 -2.77 -32.58 -21.34
C ASP A 312 -4.13 -31.89 -21.15
N ASN A 313 -4.14 -30.54 -21.16
CA ASN A 313 -5.31 -29.66 -20.92
C ASN A 313 -5.87 -29.66 -19.49
N GLU A 314 -5.25 -30.35 -18.53
CA GLU A 314 -5.57 -30.23 -17.10
C GLU A 314 -4.51 -29.36 -16.40
N ASN A 315 -4.89 -28.57 -15.39
CA ASN A 315 -3.91 -27.81 -14.60
C ASN A 315 -3.02 -28.76 -13.82
N ILE A 316 -1.70 -28.50 -13.84
CA ILE A 316 -0.76 -29.24 -12.98
C ILE A 316 -0.99 -28.86 -11.52
N PRO A 317 -0.58 -29.70 -10.55
CA PRO A 317 -0.67 -29.35 -9.14
C PRO A 317 0.06 -28.04 -8.81
N GLY A 318 -0.55 -27.24 -7.94
CA GLY A 318 -0.05 -25.92 -7.57
C GLY A 318 -0.50 -24.79 -8.51
N CYS A 319 -1.17 -25.10 -9.63
CA CYS A 319 -1.80 -24.11 -10.50
C CYS A 319 -3.33 -24.08 -10.32
N PRO A 320 -3.98 -22.90 -10.44
CA PRO A 320 -3.39 -21.59 -10.75
C PRO A 320 -2.59 -20.97 -9.58
N VAL A 321 -1.46 -20.33 -9.91
CA VAL A 321 -0.71 -19.46 -8.98
C VAL A 321 -1.22 -18.03 -9.14
N THR A 322 -1.68 -17.41 -8.05
CA THR A 322 -2.11 -16.01 -8.06
C THR A 322 -1.02 -15.11 -7.47
N PHE A 323 -0.68 -14.01 -8.14
CA PHE A 323 0.32 -13.04 -7.69
C PHE A 323 -0.05 -11.60 -8.06
N LYS A 324 0.47 -10.63 -7.31
CA LYS A 324 0.24 -9.20 -7.59
C LYS A 324 1.43 -8.61 -8.34
N VAL A 325 1.15 -7.91 -9.44
CA VAL A 325 2.13 -7.09 -10.16
C VAL A 325 2.01 -5.63 -9.70
N HIS A 326 3.13 -5.04 -9.34
CA HIS A 326 3.26 -3.69 -8.81
C HIS A 326 3.84 -2.74 -9.86
N ALA A 327 3.60 -1.44 -9.66
CA ALA A 327 4.29 -0.41 -10.41
C ALA A 327 5.72 -0.20 -9.89
N ASP A 328 6.66 0.13 -10.78
CA ASP A 328 8.04 0.44 -10.43
C ASP A 328 8.20 1.95 -10.19
N ARG A 329 7.97 2.39 -8.95
CA ARG A 329 8.03 3.81 -8.56
C ARG A 329 9.40 4.45 -8.79
N SER A 330 10.48 3.65 -8.81
CA SER A 330 11.83 4.16 -9.07
C SER A 330 11.99 4.72 -10.49
N LYS A 331 11.06 4.38 -11.38
CA LYS A 331 11.03 4.85 -12.76
C LYS A 331 10.18 6.11 -12.96
N VAL A 332 9.47 6.58 -11.93
CA VAL A 332 8.71 7.83 -12.00
C VAL A 332 9.69 9.01 -12.01
N LYS A 333 9.52 9.91 -12.98
CA LYS A 333 10.32 11.14 -13.09
C LYS A 333 9.40 12.34 -12.93
N PHE A 334 9.94 13.47 -12.50
CA PHE A 334 9.19 14.72 -12.42
C PHE A 334 10.07 15.91 -12.81
N ASN A 335 9.46 17.03 -13.21
CA ASN A 335 10.20 18.30 -13.35
C ASN A 335 10.30 19.00 -12.00
N HIS A 336 11.52 19.34 -11.59
CA HIS A 336 11.72 20.12 -10.38
C HIS A 336 11.44 21.59 -10.67
N LEU A 337 10.72 22.26 -9.78
CA LEU A 337 10.42 23.68 -9.84
C LEU A 337 11.06 24.36 -8.62
N ASP A 338 12.10 25.17 -8.84
CA ASP A 338 12.78 25.83 -7.71
C ASP A 338 12.02 27.06 -7.20
N ARG A 339 11.44 27.83 -8.14
CA ARG A 339 10.84 29.14 -7.86
C ARG A 339 9.55 29.35 -8.64
N ALA A 340 8.63 30.13 -8.08
CA ALA A 340 7.42 30.57 -8.77
C ALA A 340 7.03 32.00 -8.35
N VAL A 341 6.18 32.64 -9.15
CA VAL A 341 5.71 34.00 -8.90
C VAL A 341 4.24 33.94 -8.47
N VAL A 342 3.87 34.71 -7.45
CA VAL A 342 2.48 34.82 -7.01
C VAL A 342 1.57 35.19 -8.19
N GLY A 343 0.48 34.43 -8.36
CA GLY A 343 -0.53 34.66 -9.40
C GLY A 343 -0.13 34.20 -10.81
N LEU A 344 1.09 33.75 -11.04
CA LEU A 344 1.51 33.17 -12.33
C LEU A 344 1.42 31.64 -12.30
N ASN A 345 0.97 31.07 -13.42
CA ASN A 345 0.84 29.62 -13.56
C ASN A 345 2.18 28.97 -13.93
N SER A 346 2.60 28.01 -13.12
CA SER A 346 3.74 27.11 -13.38
C SER A 346 3.25 25.68 -13.57
N GLU A 347 3.76 24.98 -14.58
CA GLU A 347 3.37 23.60 -14.89
C GLU A 347 4.26 22.59 -14.15
N LEU A 348 3.64 21.71 -13.36
CA LEU A 348 4.26 20.56 -12.73
C LEU A 348 3.94 19.29 -13.54
N LYS A 349 4.92 18.41 -13.73
CA LYS A 349 4.84 17.21 -14.57
C LYS A 349 5.42 16.02 -13.83
N VAL A 350 4.72 14.89 -13.93
CA VAL A 350 5.14 13.58 -13.44
C VAL A 350 5.03 12.59 -14.60
N ASP A 351 6.16 12.03 -15.03
CA ASP A 351 6.26 11.01 -16.07
C ASP A 351 6.25 9.61 -15.43
N THR A 352 5.20 8.85 -15.74
CA THR A 352 4.95 7.49 -15.24
C THR A 352 5.08 6.45 -16.34
N SER A 353 5.49 6.85 -17.55
CA SER A 353 5.54 5.99 -18.74
C SER A 353 6.35 4.71 -18.53
N ALA A 354 7.39 4.75 -17.70
CA ALA A 354 8.23 3.61 -17.35
C ALA A 354 7.88 2.92 -16.01
N ALA A 355 7.00 3.52 -15.21
CA ALA A 355 6.63 3.02 -13.88
C ALA A 355 5.42 2.08 -13.89
N GLY A 356 4.58 2.15 -14.92
CA GLY A 356 3.33 1.38 -15.02
C GLY A 356 2.10 2.25 -14.82
N GLN A 357 0.93 1.60 -14.72
CA GLN A 357 -0.32 2.29 -14.42
C GLN A 357 -0.41 2.56 -12.91
N GLY A 358 -0.89 3.75 -12.54
CA GLY A 358 -1.07 4.15 -11.16
C GLY A 358 -1.71 5.54 -11.03
N ASP A 359 -2.30 5.80 -9.86
CA ASP A 359 -2.89 7.11 -9.53
C ASP A 359 -1.78 8.11 -9.18
N VAL A 360 -1.86 9.32 -9.74
CA VAL A 360 -0.92 10.42 -9.42
C VAL A 360 -1.69 11.55 -8.77
N ARG A 361 -1.21 11.97 -7.60
CA ARG A 361 -1.73 13.14 -6.89
C ARG A 361 -0.64 14.16 -6.69
N ILE A 362 -0.97 15.41 -6.96
CA ILE A 362 -0.09 16.55 -6.74
C ILE A 362 -0.82 17.52 -5.81
N GLU A 363 -0.18 17.83 -4.69
CA GLU A 363 -0.70 18.75 -3.68
C GLU A 363 0.38 19.79 -3.36
N ALA A 364 -0.04 21.06 -3.25
CA ALA A 364 0.82 22.16 -2.85
C ALA A 364 0.35 22.69 -1.48
N ILE A 365 1.25 22.81 -0.52
CA ILE A 365 0.95 23.32 0.81
C ILE A 365 1.60 24.69 0.97
N SER A 366 0.78 25.71 1.26
CA SER A 366 1.21 27.08 1.44
C SER A 366 2.04 27.27 2.72
N PRO A 367 2.80 28.38 2.85
CA PRO A 367 3.49 28.74 4.08
C PRO A 367 2.56 28.84 5.29
N SER A 368 1.32 29.30 5.09
CA SER A 368 0.26 29.32 6.09
C SER A 368 -0.33 27.94 6.45
N GLY A 369 0.09 26.88 5.77
CA GLY A 369 -0.34 25.50 6.01
C GLY A 369 -1.59 25.08 5.24
N HIS A 370 -2.09 25.91 4.31
CA HIS A 370 -3.24 25.57 3.49
C HIS A 370 -2.84 24.59 2.38
N ALA A 371 -3.50 23.43 2.35
CA ALA A 371 -3.29 22.41 1.33
C ALA A 371 -4.18 22.65 0.10
N MET A 372 -3.56 22.68 -1.08
CA MET A 372 -4.19 22.86 -2.37
C MET A 372 -3.98 21.61 -3.22
N ASN A 373 -5.06 20.88 -3.49
CA ASN A 373 -5.04 19.77 -4.42
C ASN A 373 -5.02 20.31 -5.86
N LEU A 374 -3.99 19.96 -6.64
CA LEU A 374 -3.85 20.41 -8.01
C LEU A 374 -4.48 19.40 -8.96
N PRO A 375 -5.47 19.78 -9.80
CA PRO A 375 -6.07 18.88 -10.77
C PRO A 375 -5.02 18.35 -11.76
N VAL A 376 -4.95 17.01 -11.87
CA VAL A 376 -3.97 16.32 -12.71
C VAL A 376 -4.60 15.94 -14.05
N MET A 377 -3.98 16.39 -15.13
CA MET A 377 -4.30 16.02 -16.51
C MET A 377 -3.35 14.91 -16.97
N TYR A 378 -3.88 13.82 -17.53
CA TYR A 378 -3.08 12.72 -18.08
C TYR A 378 -3.03 12.76 -19.60
N LYS A 379 -1.83 12.68 -20.18
CA LYS A 379 -1.62 12.56 -21.63
C LYS A 379 -0.37 11.74 -21.93
N GLY A 380 -0.56 10.54 -22.48
CA GLY A 380 0.54 9.74 -23.04
C GLY A 380 1.63 9.33 -22.05
N GLY A 381 1.27 8.96 -20.82
CA GLY A 381 2.23 8.59 -19.77
C GLY A 381 2.76 9.76 -18.93
N VAL A 382 2.35 10.99 -19.25
CA VAL A 382 2.73 12.18 -18.48
C VAL A 382 1.49 12.75 -17.79
N HIS A 383 1.62 13.00 -16.50
CA HIS A 383 0.66 13.67 -15.65
C HIS A 383 1.09 15.13 -15.49
N SER A 384 0.20 16.09 -15.69
CA SER A 384 0.52 17.51 -15.60
C SER A 384 -0.50 18.25 -14.75
N ALA A 385 -0.03 19.18 -13.93
CA ALA A 385 -0.87 20.01 -13.07
C ALA A 385 -0.39 21.46 -13.08
N ASN A 386 -1.33 22.38 -12.93
CA ASN A 386 -1.11 23.81 -12.93
C ASN A 386 -0.98 24.32 -11.49
N PHE A 387 0.16 24.91 -11.14
CA PHE A 387 0.43 25.50 -9.85
C PHE A 387 0.43 27.02 -9.97
N THR A 388 -0.55 27.67 -9.33
CA THR A 388 -0.66 29.13 -9.27
C THR A 388 -0.69 29.55 -7.79
N PRO A 389 0.46 29.89 -7.20
CA PRO A 389 0.52 30.25 -5.78
C PRO A 389 -0.11 31.62 -5.51
N ASN A 390 -0.62 31.81 -4.30
CA ASN A 390 -1.29 33.03 -3.86
C ASN A 390 -0.63 33.69 -2.63
N GLU A 391 0.47 33.13 -2.14
CA GLU A 391 1.17 33.56 -0.93
C GLU A 391 2.68 33.50 -1.18
N VAL A 392 3.39 34.52 -0.70
CA VAL A 392 4.86 34.56 -0.71
C VAL A 392 5.42 33.62 0.35
N GLY A 393 6.50 32.89 0.01
CA GLY A 393 7.23 32.05 0.96
C GLY A 393 7.54 30.66 0.43
N ASP A 394 7.93 29.77 1.33
CA ASP A 394 8.29 28.38 1.03
C ASP A 394 7.03 27.51 0.94
N TRP A 395 6.68 27.07 -0.27
CA TRP A 395 5.59 26.13 -0.53
C TRP A 395 6.12 24.70 -0.58
N ARG A 396 5.41 23.75 0.03
CA ARG A 396 5.77 22.33 -0.04
C ARG A 396 4.95 21.62 -1.12
N ILE A 397 5.61 20.99 -2.09
CA ILE A 397 4.98 20.21 -3.15
C ILE A 397 5.07 18.72 -2.83
N ASN A 398 3.91 18.10 -2.68
CA ASN A 398 3.72 16.66 -2.52
C ASN A 398 3.35 16.07 -3.89
N MET A 399 4.11 15.07 -4.33
CA MET A 399 3.85 14.29 -5.53
C MET A 399 3.81 12.82 -5.11
N VAL A 400 2.63 12.24 -5.24
CA VAL A 400 2.30 10.90 -4.75
C VAL A 400 1.91 10.03 -5.93
N TYR A 401 2.45 8.82 -5.98
CA TYR A 401 2.13 7.79 -6.95
C TYR A 401 1.65 6.53 -6.23
N ASP A 402 0.42 6.09 -6.51
CA ASP A 402 -0.26 4.94 -5.89
C ASP A 402 -0.27 5.01 -4.35
N GLY A 403 -0.50 6.22 -3.81
CA GLY A 403 -0.63 6.47 -2.36
C GLY A 403 0.68 6.73 -1.61
N GLU A 404 1.85 6.60 -2.25
CA GLU A 404 3.14 6.91 -1.63
C GLU A 404 3.94 8.00 -2.37
N HIS A 405 4.80 8.73 -1.65
CA HIS A 405 5.67 9.76 -2.25
C HIS A 405 6.63 9.16 -3.28
N ILE A 406 6.79 9.87 -4.41
CA ILE A 406 7.83 9.55 -5.39
C ILE A 406 9.20 10.01 -4.87
N GLN A 407 10.27 9.43 -5.41
CA GLN A 407 11.62 9.84 -5.04
C GLN A 407 11.84 11.34 -5.34
N GLY A 408 12.30 12.10 -4.34
CA GLY A 408 12.46 13.55 -4.43
C GLY A 408 11.24 14.36 -4.00
N SER A 409 10.11 13.71 -3.70
CA SER A 409 8.97 14.32 -3.02
C SER A 409 8.97 13.99 -1.52
N PRO A 410 8.53 14.90 -0.64
CA PRO A 410 8.17 16.29 -0.92
C PRO A 410 9.38 17.19 -1.15
N TYR A 411 9.19 18.31 -1.86
CA TYR A 411 10.21 19.34 -2.05
C TYR A 411 9.63 20.75 -1.89
N THR A 412 10.50 21.75 -1.72
CA THR A 412 10.11 23.15 -1.49
C THR A 412 10.22 23.97 -2.78
N VAL A 413 9.19 24.76 -3.08
CA VAL A 413 9.19 25.80 -4.12
C VAL A 413 9.20 27.17 -3.44
N LYS A 414 10.11 28.04 -3.86
CA LYS A 414 10.24 29.39 -3.32
C LYS A 414 9.38 30.36 -4.09
N VAL A 415 8.32 30.85 -3.47
CA VAL A 415 7.37 31.76 -4.10
C VAL A 415 7.68 33.20 -3.72
N PHE A 416 7.77 34.07 -4.73
CA PHE A 416 8.05 35.51 -4.56
C PHE A 416 7.07 36.38 -5.36
N ASP A 417 6.95 37.65 -4.99
CA ASP A 417 6.10 38.65 -5.65
C ASP A 417 6.89 39.96 -5.86
N PRO A 418 7.44 40.19 -7.07
CA PRO A 418 8.14 41.43 -7.42
C PRO A 418 7.31 42.70 -7.22
N SER A 419 5.98 42.60 -7.19
CA SER A 419 5.08 43.73 -7.04
C SER A 419 5.01 44.27 -5.60
N LEU A 420 5.52 43.51 -4.63
CA LEU A 420 5.65 43.92 -3.23
C LEU A 420 6.96 44.63 -2.93
N VAL A 421 7.90 44.70 -3.88
CA VAL A 421 9.13 45.49 -3.72
C VAL A 421 8.77 46.97 -3.73
N ARG A 422 9.18 47.70 -2.69
CA ARG A 422 8.89 49.13 -2.54
C ARG A 422 10.14 49.98 -2.77
N ILE A 423 10.06 50.89 -3.74
CA ILE A 423 11.08 51.93 -3.95
C ILE A 423 10.71 53.19 -3.16
N SER A 424 11.65 53.73 -2.39
CA SER A 424 11.45 54.93 -1.56
C SER A 424 12.65 55.87 -1.61
N ASN A 425 12.46 57.13 -1.19
CA ASN A 425 13.47 58.20 -1.18
C ASN A 425 14.02 58.60 -2.55
N LEU A 426 13.40 58.15 -3.64
CA LEU A 426 13.78 58.51 -5.01
C LEU A 426 13.11 59.83 -5.44
N SER A 427 13.60 60.96 -4.93
CA SER A 427 12.95 62.28 -5.09
C SER A 427 13.89 63.37 -5.60
N GLY A 428 14.20 63.39 -6.90
CA GLY A 428 15.04 64.41 -7.56
C GLY A 428 16.48 64.51 -7.02
N GLY A 429 17.34 65.31 -7.64
CA GLY A 429 18.76 65.42 -7.24
C GLY A 429 19.43 66.73 -7.64
N LYS A 430 20.65 66.98 -7.14
CA LYS A 430 21.52 68.08 -7.59
C LYS A 430 22.74 67.48 -8.28
N VAL A 431 23.22 68.10 -9.36
CA VAL A 431 24.48 67.70 -10.02
C VAL A 431 25.63 67.70 -8.99
N GLY A 432 26.47 66.67 -9.06
CA GLY A 432 27.64 66.50 -8.20
C GLY A 432 27.34 66.05 -6.77
N HIS A 433 26.06 65.94 -6.37
CA HIS A 433 25.67 65.51 -5.02
C HIS A 433 25.12 64.09 -5.06
N GLN A 434 25.63 63.21 -4.18
CA GLN A 434 25.18 61.83 -4.08
C GLN A 434 23.68 61.78 -3.77
N LEU A 435 22.94 61.01 -4.56
CA LEU A 435 21.55 60.69 -4.34
C LEU A 435 21.45 59.23 -3.91
N ALA A 436 20.73 58.96 -2.82
CA ALA A 436 20.47 57.62 -2.34
C ALA A 436 18.96 57.33 -2.30
N PHE A 437 18.58 56.14 -2.73
CA PHE A 437 17.21 55.62 -2.61
C PHE A 437 17.24 54.20 -2.04
N HIS A 438 16.07 53.71 -1.60
CA HIS A 438 15.98 52.37 -1.03
C HIS A 438 15.01 51.49 -1.81
N ALA A 439 15.37 50.23 -1.98
CA ALA A 439 14.47 49.16 -2.39
C ALA A 439 14.25 48.20 -1.22
N ASP A 440 13.00 47.98 -0.84
CA ASP A 440 12.61 47.11 0.26
C ASP A 440 11.90 45.87 -0.30
N SER A 441 12.52 44.68 -0.15
CA SER A 441 11.98 43.41 -0.65
C SER A 441 11.54 42.46 0.46
N ARG A 442 11.41 42.93 1.71
CA ARG A 442 11.10 42.08 2.88
C ARG A 442 9.80 41.28 2.75
N GLU A 443 8.80 41.87 2.11
CA GLU A 443 7.49 41.25 1.89
C GLU A 443 7.42 40.52 0.55
N ALA A 444 8.42 40.67 -0.32
CA ALA A 444 8.40 40.17 -1.69
C ALA A 444 8.86 38.71 -1.81
N GLY A 445 9.40 38.13 -0.74
CA GLY A 445 9.88 36.75 -0.74
C GLY A 445 11.35 36.63 -1.09
N GLU A 446 11.80 35.39 -1.31
CA GLU A 446 13.19 35.13 -1.61
C GLU A 446 13.59 35.62 -3.00
N GLY A 447 14.64 36.43 -3.06
CA GLY A 447 15.20 36.93 -4.30
C GLY A 447 16.18 38.07 -4.09
N GLU A 448 16.83 38.43 -5.18
CA GLU A 448 17.70 39.61 -5.21
C GLU A 448 17.05 40.74 -5.99
N VAL A 449 17.16 41.95 -5.45
CA VAL A 449 16.77 43.17 -6.16
C VAL A 449 17.98 43.72 -6.88
N THR A 450 17.82 44.08 -8.15
CA THR A 450 18.82 44.81 -8.93
C THR A 450 18.25 46.15 -9.39
N CYS A 451 19.10 47.17 -9.47
CA CYS A 451 18.72 48.50 -9.94
C CYS A 451 19.67 48.95 -11.05
N GLN A 452 19.13 49.59 -12.08
CA GLN A 452 19.88 50.18 -13.17
C GLN A 452 19.49 51.63 -13.37
N VAL A 453 20.47 52.53 -13.25
CA VAL A 453 20.29 53.96 -13.46
C VAL A 453 20.77 54.32 -14.87
N LEU A 454 19.93 55.03 -15.63
CA LEU A 454 20.20 55.47 -17.01
C LEU A 454 20.08 56.99 -17.12
N TYR A 455 20.97 57.60 -17.90
CA TYR A 455 20.91 59.01 -18.29
C TYR A 455 21.17 59.13 -19.79
N GLY A 456 20.21 59.68 -20.54
CA GLY A 456 20.28 59.71 -22.00
C GLY A 456 20.41 58.33 -22.66
N GLY A 457 19.91 57.28 -21.99
CA GLY A 457 20.04 55.88 -22.42
C GLY A 457 21.36 55.20 -22.03
N ILE A 458 22.29 55.92 -21.40
CA ILE A 458 23.61 55.40 -20.98
C ILE A 458 23.57 55.02 -19.50
N LYS A 459 24.15 53.87 -19.15
CA LYS A 459 24.25 53.40 -17.76
C LYS A 459 25.10 54.36 -16.92
N VAL A 460 24.55 54.77 -15.78
CA VAL A 460 25.22 55.59 -14.78
C VAL A 460 25.75 54.66 -13.70
N PRO A 461 27.04 54.76 -13.31
CA PRO A 461 27.57 54.00 -12.20
C PRO A 461 26.80 54.29 -10.90
N CYS A 462 26.30 53.23 -10.27
CA CYS A 462 25.66 53.29 -8.96
C CYS A 462 26.24 52.20 -8.06
N HIS A 463 26.31 52.47 -6.77
CA HIS A 463 26.65 51.48 -5.75
C HIS A 463 25.37 51.00 -5.10
N MET A 464 25.27 49.68 -4.88
CA MET A 464 24.14 49.09 -4.20
C MET A 464 24.66 48.26 -3.03
N LYS A 465 24.08 48.50 -1.85
CA LYS A 465 24.38 47.76 -0.62
C LYS A 465 23.10 47.13 -0.08
N LYS A 466 23.13 45.82 0.10
CA LYS A 466 22.08 45.03 0.76
C LYS A 466 22.37 44.94 2.25
N ASP A 467 21.35 45.04 3.09
CA ASP A 467 21.43 44.69 4.51
C ASP A 467 20.93 43.26 4.79
N ASP A 468 21.16 42.78 6.01
CA ASP A 468 20.79 41.41 6.42
C ASP A 468 19.28 41.14 6.40
N TYR A 469 18.47 42.19 6.25
CA TYR A 469 17.02 42.13 6.27
C TYR A 469 16.40 42.32 4.88
N GLY A 470 17.19 42.36 3.79
CA GLY A 470 16.64 42.47 2.43
C GLY A 470 16.18 43.87 2.04
N LYS A 471 16.72 44.91 2.69
CA LYS A 471 16.64 46.28 2.22
C LYS A 471 17.94 46.65 1.50
N TYR A 472 17.78 47.30 0.36
CA TYR A 472 18.86 47.73 -0.50
C TYR A 472 18.95 49.24 -0.45
N THR A 473 20.15 49.77 -0.27
CA THR A 473 20.44 51.20 -0.49
C THR A 473 21.21 51.31 -1.78
N VAL A 474 20.68 52.10 -2.71
CA VAL A 474 21.30 52.37 -4.00
C VAL A 474 21.69 53.84 -4.03
N ASP A 475 22.95 54.13 -4.31
CA ASP A 475 23.46 55.49 -4.42
C ASP A 475 24.18 55.73 -5.74
N PHE A 476 24.00 56.94 -6.28
CA PHE A 476 24.74 57.41 -7.46
C PHE A 476 24.95 58.91 -7.40
N THR A 477 25.99 59.40 -8.08
CA THR A 477 26.29 60.83 -8.17
C THR A 477 26.04 61.31 -9.60
N PRO A 478 24.95 62.07 -9.85
CA PRO A 478 24.63 62.55 -11.18
C PRO A 478 25.64 63.60 -11.65
N GLN A 479 26.15 63.44 -12.85
CA GLN A 479 27.17 64.32 -13.45
C GLN A 479 26.56 65.38 -14.38
N GLY A 480 25.27 65.29 -14.70
CA GLY A 480 24.58 66.22 -15.59
C GLY A 480 23.15 66.50 -15.14
N PRO A 481 22.59 67.66 -15.52
CA PRO A 481 21.19 67.99 -15.26
C PRO A 481 20.26 67.32 -16.27
N GLY A 482 19.05 66.95 -15.83
CA GLY A 482 18.04 66.31 -16.67
C GLY A 482 17.37 65.13 -15.99
N THR A 483 16.54 64.40 -16.74
CA THR A 483 15.79 63.25 -16.23
C THR A 483 16.62 61.97 -16.32
N TYR A 484 16.80 61.31 -15.18
CA TYR A 484 17.40 59.99 -15.03
C TYR A 484 16.29 58.94 -14.95
N ILE A 485 16.52 57.76 -15.51
CA ILE A 485 15.57 56.64 -15.51
C ILE A 485 16.16 55.53 -14.64
N VAL A 486 15.41 55.06 -13.66
CA VAL A 486 15.80 53.96 -12.77
C VAL A 486 14.91 52.77 -13.04
N HIS A 487 15.51 51.67 -13.51
CA HIS A 487 14.84 50.36 -13.57
C HIS A 487 15.16 49.57 -12.31
N ALA A 488 14.16 48.86 -11.79
CA ALA A 488 14.33 47.95 -10.66
C ALA A 488 13.72 46.59 -11.00
N TYR A 489 14.45 45.52 -10.68
CA TYR A 489 14.06 44.14 -10.95
C TYR A 489 14.21 43.29 -9.70
N MET A 490 13.37 42.27 -9.55
CA MET A 490 13.54 41.20 -8.59
C MET A 490 13.53 39.87 -9.33
N ASN A 491 14.60 39.08 -9.19
CA ASN A 491 14.79 37.83 -9.94
C ASN A 491 14.50 38.00 -11.46
N ASP A 492 15.06 39.06 -12.05
CA ASP A 492 14.91 39.45 -13.47
C ASP A 492 13.49 39.90 -13.90
N ILE A 493 12.54 40.02 -12.96
CA ILE A 493 11.19 40.54 -13.23
C ILE A 493 11.10 41.98 -12.75
N GLU A 494 10.60 42.87 -13.61
CA GLU A 494 10.47 44.29 -13.32
C GLU A 494 9.47 44.55 -12.18
N VAL A 495 9.87 45.35 -11.19
CA VAL A 495 9.05 45.63 -10.00
C VAL A 495 7.96 46.65 -10.29
N ARG A 496 6.96 46.73 -9.42
CA ARG A 496 5.83 47.65 -9.58
C ARG A 496 6.27 49.12 -9.62
N GLY A 497 5.97 49.80 -10.71
CA GLY A 497 6.23 51.24 -10.88
C GLY A 497 7.57 51.55 -11.56
N SER A 498 8.42 50.55 -11.79
CA SER A 498 9.56 50.69 -12.69
C SER A 498 9.07 50.83 -14.14
N PRO A 499 9.72 51.67 -14.98
CA PRO A 499 10.84 52.56 -14.63
C PRO A 499 10.42 53.83 -13.88
N TYR A 500 11.26 54.24 -12.93
CA TYR A 500 11.11 55.50 -12.18
C TYR A 500 11.88 56.65 -12.86
N LYS A 501 11.32 57.85 -12.83
CA LYS A 501 11.95 59.06 -13.39
C LYS A 501 12.41 59.99 -12.28
N VAL A 502 13.63 60.51 -12.39
CA VAL A 502 14.27 61.37 -11.40
C VAL A 502 14.88 62.59 -12.05
N ASP A 503 14.39 63.77 -11.68
CA ASP A 503 14.92 65.02 -12.25
C ASP A 503 16.10 65.55 -11.42
N ILE A 504 17.23 65.74 -12.10
CA ILE A 504 18.44 66.32 -11.56
C ILE A 504 18.58 67.76 -12.04
N ILE A 505 18.80 68.69 -11.11
CA ILE A 505 19.05 70.10 -11.41
C ILE A 505 20.51 70.47 -11.18
N ASP A 506 21.02 71.41 -11.98
CA ASP A 506 22.33 72.02 -11.75
C ASP A 506 22.10 73.43 -11.18
N THR A 507 22.21 73.56 -9.85
CA THR A 507 21.99 74.84 -9.18
C THR A 507 23.07 75.86 -9.49
N SER A 508 24.28 75.44 -9.89
CA SER A 508 25.38 76.36 -10.23
C SER A 508 25.13 77.15 -11.52
N ARG A 509 24.22 76.67 -12.37
CA ARG A 509 23.84 77.30 -13.64
C ARG A 509 22.67 78.27 -13.53
N VAL A 510 22.06 78.37 -12.35
CA VAL A 510 21.03 79.37 -12.12
C VAL A 510 21.71 80.67 -11.68
N THR A 511 21.38 81.75 -12.36
CA THR A 511 21.87 83.09 -12.02
C THR A 511 20.70 84.01 -11.77
N VAL A 512 20.85 84.91 -10.81
CA VAL A 512 19.85 85.93 -10.46
C VAL A 512 20.51 87.29 -10.70
N THR A 513 19.90 88.14 -11.50
CA THR A 513 20.43 89.45 -11.90
C THR A 513 19.32 90.50 -11.93
N GLY A 514 19.67 91.79 -11.89
CA GLY A 514 18.70 92.89 -12.03
C GLY A 514 18.79 93.91 -10.91
N GLU A 515 18.36 95.13 -11.20
CA GLU A 515 18.42 96.28 -10.27
C GLU A 515 17.60 96.04 -9.00
N GLY A 516 16.54 95.23 -9.09
CA GLY A 516 15.75 94.77 -7.95
C GLY A 516 16.46 93.81 -6.98
N LEU A 517 17.78 93.61 -7.09
CA LEU A 517 18.61 92.93 -6.07
C LEU A 517 19.54 93.90 -5.33
N SER A 518 19.46 95.20 -5.66
CA SER A 518 20.29 96.28 -5.11
C SER A 518 19.42 97.28 -4.33
N LEU A 519 19.82 98.55 -4.22
CA LEU A 519 19.06 99.57 -3.49
C LEU A 519 17.72 99.89 -4.18
N VAL A 520 16.61 99.47 -3.56
CA VAL A 520 15.25 99.70 -4.07
C VAL A 520 14.51 100.69 -3.16
N PRO A 521 13.91 101.76 -3.71
CA PRO A 521 13.05 102.66 -2.94
C PRO A 521 11.79 101.95 -2.43
N VAL A 522 11.43 102.20 -1.17
CA VAL A 522 10.18 101.72 -0.57
C VAL A 522 8.98 102.23 -1.37
N ASN A 523 7.92 101.43 -1.46
CA ASN A 523 6.68 101.66 -2.20
C ASN A 523 6.85 101.80 -3.73
N THR A 524 8.00 101.37 -4.27
CA THR A 524 8.26 101.36 -5.71
C THR A 524 8.35 99.92 -6.21
N PRO A 525 7.69 99.56 -7.33
CA PRO A 525 7.85 98.24 -7.94
C PRO A 525 9.30 97.98 -8.33
N ALA A 526 9.82 96.82 -7.95
CA ALA A 526 11.13 96.34 -8.32
C ALA A 526 11.05 94.98 -9.01
N VAL A 527 12.03 94.73 -9.88
CA VAL A 527 12.12 93.49 -10.63
C VAL A 527 13.54 92.96 -10.62
N PHE A 528 13.66 91.65 -10.45
CA PHE A 528 14.88 90.93 -10.78
C PHE A 528 14.57 89.74 -11.68
N THR A 529 15.60 89.24 -12.35
CA THR A 529 15.53 88.19 -13.37
C THR A 529 16.28 86.95 -12.90
N ILE A 530 15.65 85.80 -13.04
CA ILE A 530 16.24 84.48 -12.81
C ILE A 530 16.47 83.82 -14.17
N HIS A 531 17.72 83.46 -14.45
CA HIS A 531 18.11 82.66 -15.62
C HIS A 531 18.40 81.23 -15.19
N THR A 532 17.74 80.25 -15.82
CA THR A 532 17.88 78.82 -15.51
C THR A 532 18.47 78.00 -16.67
N ASN A 533 19.15 78.65 -17.60
CA ASN A 533 19.73 78.01 -18.79
C ASN A 533 20.70 76.88 -18.39
N GLY A 534 20.39 75.66 -18.82
CA GLY A 534 21.21 74.48 -18.50
C GLY A 534 21.06 73.97 -17.07
N ALA A 535 20.19 74.54 -16.22
CA ALA A 535 19.97 74.11 -14.84
C ALA A 535 19.03 72.89 -14.70
N GLY A 536 18.62 72.25 -15.80
CA GLY A 536 17.61 71.18 -15.84
C GLY A 536 16.16 71.71 -15.91
N GLY A 537 15.17 70.83 -16.11
CA GLY A 537 13.74 71.18 -16.09
C GLY A 537 13.22 71.45 -14.66
N GLY A 538 12.06 72.09 -14.52
CA GLY A 538 11.41 72.30 -13.22
C GLY A 538 10.77 73.67 -13.00
N ASN A 539 9.93 73.77 -11.97
CA ASN A 539 9.28 75.00 -11.54
C ASN A 539 10.23 75.86 -10.71
N VAL A 540 10.22 77.16 -10.96
CA VAL A 540 10.95 78.17 -10.17
C VAL A 540 9.99 78.79 -9.17
N ASP A 541 10.46 78.93 -7.93
CA ASP A 541 9.75 79.56 -6.83
C ASP A 541 10.71 80.50 -6.07
N VAL A 542 10.17 81.49 -5.37
CA VAL A 542 10.96 82.52 -4.68
C VAL A 542 10.32 82.83 -3.33
N ASP A 543 11.13 82.94 -2.29
CA ASP A 543 10.74 83.50 -1.01
C ASP A 543 11.43 84.85 -0.82
N ILE A 544 10.68 85.89 -0.49
CA ILE A 544 11.22 87.22 -0.14
C ILE A 544 10.78 87.54 1.29
N SER A 545 11.72 87.86 2.17
CA SER A 545 11.49 88.15 3.59
C SER A 545 11.93 89.57 3.94
N ALA A 546 11.05 90.28 4.65
CA ALA A 546 11.28 91.62 5.14
C ALA A 546 12.11 91.67 6.44
N PRO A 547 12.73 92.81 6.79
CA PRO A 547 13.42 92.99 8.07
C PRO A 547 12.57 92.62 9.29
N SER A 548 11.26 92.87 9.22
CA SER A 548 10.28 92.49 10.24
C SER A 548 10.01 90.97 10.33
N GLY A 549 10.55 90.18 9.40
CA GLY A 549 10.29 88.75 9.26
C GLY A 549 9.02 88.41 8.47
N LYS A 550 8.29 89.42 7.96
CA LYS A 550 7.11 89.19 7.11
C LYS A 550 7.52 88.73 5.70
N LYS A 551 6.74 87.82 5.11
CA LYS A 551 6.89 87.47 3.69
C LYS A 551 6.42 88.64 2.81
N VAL A 552 7.20 88.97 1.79
CA VAL A 552 6.87 89.99 0.80
C VAL A 552 6.13 89.33 -0.36
N GLU A 553 4.96 89.87 -0.70
CA GLU A 553 4.22 89.43 -1.89
C GLU A 553 5.01 89.73 -3.17
N HIS A 554 5.00 88.77 -4.08
CA HIS A 554 5.69 88.89 -5.35
C HIS A 554 4.95 88.10 -6.44
N LYS A 555 5.29 88.37 -7.70
CA LYS A 555 4.75 87.66 -8.86
C LYS A 555 5.89 87.16 -9.73
N ILE A 556 5.89 85.87 -9.99
CA ILE A 556 6.84 85.24 -10.91
C ILE A 556 6.20 85.18 -12.30
N ARG A 557 6.87 85.74 -13.30
CA ARG A 557 6.44 85.70 -14.71
C ARG A 557 7.53 85.06 -15.55
N LYS A 558 7.19 83.99 -16.27
CA LYS A 558 8.09 83.42 -17.28
C LYS A 558 8.07 84.32 -18.50
N VAL A 559 9.21 84.94 -18.82
CA VAL A 559 9.34 85.94 -19.89
C VAL A 559 10.12 85.43 -21.11
N GLY A 560 10.78 84.27 -20.98
CA GLY A 560 11.50 83.60 -22.06
C GLY A 560 11.74 82.13 -21.74
N ASP A 561 12.38 81.40 -22.66
CA ASP A 561 12.82 80.05 -22.34
C ASP A 561 13.92 80.10 -21.28
N GLN A 562 13.68 79.42 -20.16
CA GLN A 562 14.55 79.45 -18.98
C GLN A 562 14.79 80.85 -18.36
N ILE A 563 13.91 81.82 -18.58
CA ILE A 563 14.03 83.18 -18.00
C ILE A 563 12.73 83.57 -17.28
N TYR A 564 12.86 84.01 -16.02
CA TYR A 564 11.75 84.40 -15.15
C TYR A 564 11.99 85.78 -14.55
N HIS A 565 11.00 86.67 -14.59
CA HIS A 565 10.98 87.92 -13.85
C HIS A 565 10.24 87.74 -12.52
N VAL A 566 10.77 88.35 -11.47
CA VAL A 566 10.16 88.38 -10.15
C VAL A 566 9.86 89.83 -9.82
N ASP A 567 8.58 90.18 -9.85
CA ASP A 567 8.08 91.51 -9.54
C ASP A 567 7.64 91.58 -8.07
N TYR A 568 8.10 92.58 -7.33
CA TYR A 568 7.78 92.76 -5.91
C TYR A 568 7.81 94.24 -5.52
N THR A 569 7.23 94.58 -4.36
CA THR A 569 7.25 95.95 -3.80
C THR A 569 7.60 95.86 -2.32
N LEU A 570 8.56 96.68 -1.87
CA LEU A 570 8.95 96.76 -0.46
C LEU A 570 8.14 97.85 0.24
N GLU A 571 7.54 97.56 1.40
CA GLU A 571 6.72 98.51 2.16
C GLU A 571 7.46 99.11 3.38
N GLU A 572 8.63 98.56 3.73
CA GLU A 572 9.45 99.02 4.85
C GLU A 572 10.93 99.16 4.45
N PRO A 573 11.68 100.10 5.08
CA PRO A 573 13.12 100.21 4.86
C PRO A 573 13.90 99.16 5.67
N GLY A 574 14.97 98.61 5.09
CA GLY A 574 15.90 97.71 5.77
C GLY A 574 16.45 96.62 4.86
N ARG A 575 17.15 95.65 5.45
CA ARG A 575 17.72 94.50 4.72
C ARG A 575 16.69 93.40 4.50
N PHE A 576 16.41 93.10 3.24
CA PHE A 576 15.55 92.00 2.82
C PHE A 576 16.39 90.76 2.49
N ALA A 577 15.76 89.58 2.52
CA ALA A 577 16.37 88.34 2.07
C ALA A 577 15.50 87.71 0.99
N SER A 578 16.10 87.35 -0.15
CA SER A 578 15.44 86.60 -1.22
C SER A 578 16.09 85.24 -1.38
N GLN A 579 15.30 84.16 -1.34
CA GLN A 579 15.75 82.79 -1.57
C GLN A 579 15.04 82.23 -2.79
N CYS A 580 15.80 81.74 -3.77
CA CYS A 580 15.25 81.14 -4.98
C CYS A 580 15.24 79.61 -4.83
N HIS A 581 14.14 78.98 -5.22
CA HIS A 581 13.92 77.54 -5.19
C HIS A 581 13.60 77.01 -6.58
N LYS A 582 14.07 75.80 -6.89
CA LYS A 582 13.67 75.06 -8.10
C LYS A 582 13.29 73.65 -7.71
N ASN A 583 12.06 73.23 -8.06
CA ASN A 583 11.48 71.96 -7.61
C ASN A 583 11.64 71.75 -6.08
N ASN A 584 11.26 72.76 -5.29
CA ASN A 584 11.39 72.80 -3.82
C ASN A 584 12.82 72.68 -3.27
N ARG A 585 13.84 72.96 -4.09
CA ARG A 585 15.25 72.95 -3.66
C ARG A 585 15.84 74.34 -3.77
N THR A 586 16.42 74.83 -2.67
CA THR A 586 17.16 76.08 -2.66
C THR A 586 18.31 76.06 -3.67
N ILE A 587 18.34 77.09 -4.50
CA ILE A 587 19.29 77.28 -5.60
C ILE A 587 20.44 78.18 -5.17
N THR A 588 20.16 79.23 -4.40
CA THR A 588 21.13 80.25 -3.95
C THR A 588 20.88 80.60 -2.48
N ASP A 589 21.92 80.52 -1.65
CA ASP A 589 21.90 80.82 -0.20
C ASP A 589 22.42 82.23 0.14
N HIS A 590 22.71 83.06 -0.86
CA HIS A 590 23.37 84.34 -0.60
C HIS A 590 22.37 85.49 -0.44
N LEU A 591 22.24 85.90 0.82
CA LEU A 591 21.78 87.20 1.31
C LEU A 591 22.26 88.33 0.38
N HIS A 592 21.39 88.82 -0.50
CA HIS A 592 21.51 90.17 -1.00
C HIS A 592 20.94 91.09 0.07
N SER A 593 21.81 91.48 1.02
CA SER A 593 21.50 92.59 1.91
C SER A 593 21.43 93.85 1.05
N VAL A 594 20.22 94.25 0.70
CA VAL A 594 19.93 95.60 0.22
C VAL A 594 20.13 96.60 1.34
#